data_AF-V8R5V9-F1
#
_entry.id   AF-V8R5V9-F1
#
_cell.length_a   1.000
_cell.length_b   1.000
_cell.length_c   1.000
_cell.angle_alpha   90.00
_cell.angle_beta   90.00
_cell.angle_gamma   90.00
#
_symmetry.space_group_name_H-M   'P 1'
#
loop_
_entity.id
_entity.type
_entity.pdbx_description
1 polymer ?
#
loop_
_entity_poly.entity_id
_entity_poly.type
_entity_poly.pdbx_seq_one_letter_code
_entity_poly.pdbx_strand_id
1 'polypeptide(L)'
;MPRSLVSSWKRVAISGPTADGREIKPQELRDCAETYKPSTYTAVIWVEHQRCNGAHGTVFAVRLIDNDPSFGKGQVALEVQMKPNSRLLKLNSDGEKLFSSVEITPNFAGSGRAYMTGLAVTDEPASLGTQELYFSKRANSASYRTAAVPLRSRPLSKSFAATLARVKREVSLRVNAMKELGEYKAKPGRRVL
;
A
#
# COMPACT_ATOMS: atom_id res chain seq x y z
N MET A 1 -4.91 -23.52 -13.92
CA MET A 1 -5.39 -22.18 -14.34
C MET A 1 -4.56 -21.72 -15.54
N PRO A 2 -5.14 -21.44 -16.71
CA PRO A 2 -4.37 -20.92 -17.84
C PRO A 2 -3.72 -19.57 -17.46
N ARG A 3 -2.48 -19.35 -17.90
CA ARG A 3 -1.63 -18.17 -17.61
C ARG A 3 -2.09 -16.90 -18.36
N SER A 4 -3.39 -16.63 -18.43
CA SER A 4 -3.94 -15.51 -19.21
C SER A 4 -4.13 -14.22 -18.41
N LEU A 5 -4.00 -14.27 -17.07
CA LEU A 5 -4.14 -13.07 -16.25
C LEU A 5 -2.94 -12.14 -16.44
N VAL A 6 -3.21 -10.93 -16.91
CA VAL A 6 -2.28 -9.80 -16.88
C VAL A 6 -2.85 -8.77 -15.91
N SER A 7 -2.03 -8.30 -14.97
CA SER A 7 -2.46 -7.31 -13.99
C SER A 7 -2.69 -5.94 -14.65
N SER A 8 -3.43 -5.07 -13.94
CA SER A 8 -3.33 -3.64 -14.20
C SER A 8 -1.88 -3.16 -14.00
N TRP A 9 -1.56 -1.98 -14.53
CA TRP A 9 -0.32 -1.30 -14.18
C TRP A 9 -0.23 -1.11 -12.67
N LYS A 10 0.95 -1.39 -12.14
CA LYS A 10 1.30 -1.25 -10.73
C LYS A 10 2.64 -0.55 -10.61
N ARG A 11 2.69 0.49 -9.78
CA ARG A 11 3.93 1.19 -9.46
C ARG A 11 4.81 0.30 -8.58
N VAL A 12 6.03 0.05 -9.05
CA VAL A 12 6.99 -0.84 -8.39
C VAL A 12 8.23 -0.15 -7.88
N ALA A 13 8.51 1.07 -8.34
CA ALA A 13 9.61 1.88 -7.85
C ALA A 13 9.41 3.36 -8.21
N ILE A 14 9.97 4.25 -7.38
CA ILE A 14 10.23 5.65 -7.67
C ILE A 14 11.74 5.87 -7.60
N SER A 15 12.29 6.69 -8.51
CA SER A 15 13.70 7.06 -8.49
C SER A 15 14.07 7.85 -7.23
N GLY A 16 15.27 7.66 -6.72
CA GLY A 16 15.79 8.32 -5.53
C GLY A 16 16.34 7.31 -4.51
N PRO A 17 16.49 7.73 -3.24
CA PRO A 17 16.96 6.84 -2.19
C PRO A 17 15.98 5.68 -1.95
N THR A 18 16.52 4.53 -1.53
CA THR A 18 15.78 3.30 -1.24
C THR A 18 15.88 2.95 0.25
N ALA A 19 14.98 2.09 0.74
CA ALA A 19 14.92 1.74 2.15
C ALA A 19 16.17 0.98 2.65
N ASP A 20 16.89 0.30 1.75
CA ASP A 20 18.14 -0.42 2.05
C ASP A 20 19.40 0.44 1.82
N GLY A 21 19.24 1.75 1.61
CA GLY A 21 20.35 2.71 1.53
C GLY A 21 21.00 2.85 0.15
N ARG A 22 20.50 2.16 -0.88
CA ARG A 22 20.91 2.40 -2.28
C ARG A 22 20.19 3.61 -2.87
N GLU A 23 20.58 4.00 -4.08
CA GLU A 23 19.90 5.02 -4.87
C GLU A 23 19.54 4.46 -6.25
N ILE A 24 18.29 4.63 -6.66
CA ILE A 24 17.80 4.33 -8.02
C ILE A 24 17.81 5.62 -8.81
N LYS A 25 18.65 5.71 -9.84
CA LYS A 25 18.76 6.92 -10.66
C LYS A 25 17.55 7.04 -11.60
N PRO A 26 17.04 8.25 -11.87
CA PRO A 26 15.96 8.45 -12.84
C PRO A 26 16.28 7.85 -14.21
N GLN A 27 17.54 7.94 -14.66
CA GLN A 27 17.98 7.38 -15.93
C GLN A 27 17.89 5.84 -15.94
N GLU A 28 18.14 5.16 -14.82
CA GLU A 28 18.01 3.70 -14.76
C GLU A 28 16.57 3.25 -14.99
N LEU A 29 15.60 3.98 -14.45
CA LEU A 29 14.18 3.70 -14.68
C LEU A 29 13.75 4.01 -16.11
N ARG A 30 14.27 5.10 -16.70
CA ARG A 30 14.06 5.44 -18.12
C ARG A 30 14.59 4.34 -19.02
N ASP A 31 15.84 3.92 -18.81
CA ASP A 31 16.46 2.83 -19.56
C ASP A 31 15.66 1.53 -19.43
N CYS A 32 15.22 1.17 -18.21
CA CYS A 32 14.39 -0.01 -17.99
C CYS A 32 13.09 0.06 -18.80
N ALA A 33 12.39 1.19 -18.78
CA ALA A 33 11.13 1.35 -19.50
C ALA A 33 11.31 1.31 -21.02
N GLU A 34 12.38 1.90 -21.55
CA GLU A 34 12.65 1.95 -22.99
C GLU A 34 13.16 0.62 -23.56
N THR A 35 13.95 -0.12 -22.77
CA THR A 35 14.65 -1.32 -23.25
C THR A 35 13.93 -2.62 -22.94
N TYR A 36 13.03 -2.65 -21.95
CA TYR A 36 12.41 -3.89 -21.52
C TYR A 36 11.59 -4.54 -22.63
N LYS A 37 11.98 -5.79 -22.94
CA LYS A 37 11.36 -6.65 -23.95
C LYS A 37 11.46 -8.08 -23.44
N PRO A 38 10.33 -8.76 -23.17
CA PRO A 38 10.35 -10.15 -22.72
C PRO A 38 11.10 -11.11 -23.66
N SER A 39 11.16 -10.77 -24.96
CA SER A 39 11.93 -11.51 -25.97
C SER A 39 13.44 -11.41 -25.81
N THR A 40 13.94 -10.32 -25.21
CA THR A 40 15.37 -10.14 -24.91
C THR A 40 15.71 -10.84 -23.61
N TYR A 41 14.98 -10.52 -22.54
CA TYR A 41 15.13 -11.15 -21.25
C TYR A 41 13.85 -10.95 -20.44
N THR A 42 13.22 -12.03 -19.99
CA THR A 42 11.97 -11.94 -19.22
C THR A 42 12.30 -11.79 -17.74
N ALA A 43 11.87 -10.67 -17.13
CA ALA A 43 11.96 -10.50 -15.69
C ALA A 43 11.01 -11.47 -14.98
N VAL A 44 11.57 -12.35 -14.16
CA VAL A 44 10.83 -13.33 -13.37
C VAL A 44 10.49 -12.74 -12.01
N ILE A 45 9.33 -13.13 -11.48
CA ILE A 45 8.86 -12.71 -10.16
C ILE A 45 9.35 -13.71 -9.10
N TRP A 46 10.07 -13.22 -8.08
CA TRP A 46 10.65 -14.01 -6.99
C TRP A 46 10.07 -13.62 -5.65
N VAL A 47 9.92 -14.55 -4.71
CA VAL A 47 9.59 -14.19 -3.31
C VAL A 47 10.87 -13.80 -2.60
N GLU A 48 10.92 -12.63 -1.98
CA GLU A 48 12.06 -12.14 -1.19
C GLU A 48 13.41 -12.15 -1.92
N HIS A 49 13.43 -11.92 -3.24
CA HIS A 49 14.63 -12.04 -4.08
C HIS A 49 15.27 -13.46 -4.08
N GLN A 50 14.60 -14.46 -3.51
CA GLN A 50 15.11 -15.83 -3.37
C GLN A 50 14.70 -16.71 -4.55
N ARG A 51 15.68 -17.33 -5.20
CA ARG A 51 15.45 -18.17 -6.38
C ARG A 51 15.04 -19.59 -5.99
N CYS A 52 15.46 -20.06 -4.81
CA CYS A 52 15.15 -21.39 -4.27
C CYS A 52 13.65 -21.63 -4.03
N ASN A 53 12.86 -20.57 -3.81
CA ASN A 53 11.41 -20.67 -3.66
C ASN A 53 10.68 -20.90 -4.99
N GLY A 54 11.39 -20.80 -6.12
CA GLY A 54 10.83 -20.91 -7.46
C GLY A 54 10.05 -19.67 -7.90
N ALA A 55 9.72 -19.62 -9.18
CA ALA A 55 9.08 -18.47 -9.80
C ALA A 55 7.62 -18.28 -9.34
N HIS A 56 7.22 -17.02 -9.20
CA HIS A 56 5.88 -16.56 -8.78
C HIS A 56 5.12 -15.85 -9.93
N GLY A 57 5.72 -15.82 -11.11
CA GLY A 57 5.15 -15.21 -12.30
C GLY A 57 6.24 -14.54 -13.13
N THR A 58 5.82 -13.73 -14.08
CA THR A 58 6.72 -12.96 -14.93
C THR A 58 6.20 -11.55 -15.13
N VAL A 59 7.08 -10.60 -15.38
CA VAL A 59 6.70 -9.25 -15.80
C VAL A 59 6.32 -9.27 -17.28
N PHE A 60 5.15 -8.73 -17.58
CA PHE A 60 4.61 -8.68 -18.94
C PHE A 60 5.07 -7.45 -19.70
N ALA A 61 4.96 -6.27 -19.09
CA ALA A 61 5.30 -5.00 -19.69
C ALA A 61 5.77 -4.02 -18.61
N VAL A 62 6.59 -3.06 -19.00
CA VAL A 62 7.15 -2.01 -18.15
C VAL A 62 6.90 -0.67 -18.82
N ARG A 63 6.57 0.36 -18.05
CA ARG A 63 6.46 1.73 -18.54
C ARG A 63 6.98 2.72 -17.52
N LEU A 64 7.40 3.87 -18.01
CA LEU A 64 7.80 5.01 -17.19
C LEU A 64 6.59 5.91 -16.93
N ILE A 65 6.54 6.50 -15.74
CA ILE A 65 5.70 7.65 -15.43
C ILE A 65 6.63 8.79 -15.00
N ASP A 66 6.76 9.81 -15.84
CA ASP A 66 7.20 11.14 -15.46
C ASP A 66 5.96 12.06 -15.43
N ASN A 67 5.94 13.09 -14.59
CA ASN A 67 4.81 14.06 -14.45
C ASN A 67 3.64 13.68 -13.51
N ASP A 68 3.83 12.78 -12.54
CA ASP A 68 2.86 12.66 -11.44
C ASP A 68 3.13 13.74 -10.37
N PRO A 69 2.13 14.56 -9.98
CA PRO A 69 2.30 15.60 -8.96
C PRO A 69 2.60 15.05 -7.57
N SER A 70 2.40 13.75 -7.32
CA SER A 70 2.80 13.09 -6.07
C SER A 70 4.31 12.81 -5.98
N PHE A 71 5.06 13.03 -7.06
CA PHE A 71 6.51 12.82 -7.09
C PHE A 71 7.29 14.07 -6.70
N GLY A 72 8.43 13.88 -6.05
CA GLY A 72 9.40 14.94 -5.83
C GLY A 72 9.97 15.48 -7.15
N LYS A 73 10.55 16.68 -7.09
CA LYS A 73 11.08 17.37 -8.27
C LYS A 73 12.11 16.50 -9.01
N GLY A 74 11.82 16.14 -10.26
CA GLY A 74 12.69 15.33 -11.11
C GLY A 74 12.64 13.82 -10.84
N GLN A 75 11.79 13.36 -9.92
CA GLN A 75 11.57 11.94 -9.74
C GLN A 75 10.69 11.36 -10.85
N VAL A 76 10.97 10.11 -11.19
CA VAL A 76 10.20 9.30 -12.13
C VAL A 76 9.82 7.99 -11.46
N ALA A 77 8.75 7.37 -11.91
CA ALA A 77 8.31 6.07 -11.40
C ALA A 77 8.31 5.01 -12.51
N LEU A 78 8.52 3.78 -12.08
CA LEU A 78 8.40 2.60 -12.92
C LEU A 78 7.09 1.88 -12.58
N GLU A 79 6.29 1.62 -13.60
CA GLU A 79 5.10 0.79 -13.49
C GLU A 79 5.24 -0.47 -14.34
N VAL A 80 4.69 -1.58 -13.84
CA VAL A 80 4.73 -2.86 -14.54
C VAL A 80 3.36 -3.50 -14.60
N GLN A 81 3.16 -4.32 -15.64
CA GLN A 81 2.11 -5.33 -15.68
C GLN A 81 2.72 -6.69 -15.36
N MET A 82 2.03 -7.49 -14.56
CA MET A 82 2.49 -8.78 -14.09
C MET A 82 1.62 -9.90 -14.66
N LYS A 83 2.22 -11.04 -14.95
CA LYS A 83 1.57 -12.33 -15.20
C LYS A 83 1.80 -13.22 -13.99
N PRO A 84 0.99 -13.08 -12.92
CA PRO A 84 1.14 -13.90 -11.72
C PRO A 84 0.81 -15.36 -12.02
N ASN A 85 1.50 -16.30 -11.36
CA ASN A 85 1.11 -17.70 -11.36
C ASN A 85 0.21 -18.03 -10.16
N SER A 86 -0.25 -19.28 -10.05
CA SER A 86 -1.13 -19.70 -8.95
C SER A 86 -0.52 -19.50 -7.56
N ARG A 87 0.81 -19.53 -7.43
CA ARG A 87 1.50 -19.36 -6.14
C ARG A 87 1.42 -17.91 -5.67
N LEU A 88 1.67 -16.95 -6.57
CA LEU A 88 1.52 -15.53 -6.25
C LEU A 88 0.06 -15.16 -5.97
N LEU A 89 -0.88 -15.73 -6.72
CA LEU A 89 -2.30 -15.52 -6.45
C LEU A 89 -2.69 -16.02 -5.05
N LYS A 90 -2.09 -17.12 -4.59
CA LYS A 90 -2.34 -17.67 -3.25
C LYS A 90 -1.80 -16.75 -2.17
N LEU A 91 -0.54 -16.33 -2.25
CA LEU A 91 0.05 -15.36 -1.31
C LEU A 91 -0.79 -14.08 -1.24
N ASN A 92 -1.17 -13.54 -2.40
CA ASN A 92 -2.00 -12.34 -2.45
C ASN A 92 -3.39 -12.55 -1.83
N SER A 93 -4.01 -13.72 -2.00
CA SER A 93 -5.29 -14.02 -1.35
C SER A 93 -5.18 -14.19 0.15
N ASP A 94 -4.00 -14.59 0.64
CA ASP A 94 -3.71 -14.76 2.06
C ASP A 94 -3.28 -13.44 2.72
N GLY A 95 -3.12 -12.37 1.94
CA GLY A 95 -2.68 -11.06 2.44
C GLY A 95 -1.17 -10.96 2.66
N GLU A 96 -0.39 -11.80 1.99
CA GLU A 96 1.07 -11.87 2.12
C GLU A 96 1.79 -11.44 0.84
N LYS A 97 3.01 -10.92 0.97
CA LYS A 97 3.89 -10.47 -0.13
C LYS A 97 3.18 -9.47 -1.03
N LEU A 98 2.58 -8.47 -0.38
CA LEU A 98 1.70 -7.49 -1.03
C LEU A 98 2.46 -6.34 -1.69
N PHE A 99 3.76 -6.22 -1.46
CA PHE A 99 4.59 -5.20 -2.08
C PHE A 99 5.63 -5.81 -3.02
N SER A 100 6.27 -4.96 -3.80
CA SER A 100 7.26 -5.36 -4.79
C SER A 100 8.56 -4.61 -4.64
N SER A 101 9.67 -5.22 -5.05
CA SER A 101 10.98 -4.59 -5.09
C SER A 101 11.67 -4.91 -6.42
N VAL A 102 12.15 -3.89 -7.14
CA VAL A 102 12.71 -4.08 -8.49
C VAL A 102 14.13 -4.64 -8.46
N GLU A 103 14.45 -5.52 -9.41
CA GLU A 103 15.82 -5.95 -9.69
C GLU A 103 16.29 -5.30 -10.99
N ILE A 104 17.18 -4.31 -10.86
CA ILE A 104 17.77 -3.56 -11.96
C ILE A 104 19.22 -4.01 -12.11
N THR A 105 19.60 -4.39 -13.33
CA THR A 105 20.98 -4.72 -13.67
C THR A 105 21.59 -3.58 -14.49
N PRO A 106 22.60 -2.87 -13.96
CA PRO A 106 23.36 -1.88 -14.72
C PRO A 106 24.13 -2.54 -15.87
N ASN A 107 24.32 -1.82 -16.97
CA ASN A 107 25.07 -2.28 -18.15
C ASN A 107 24.67 -3.69 -18.62
N PHE A 108 23.37 -3.95 -18.71
CA PHE A 108 22.87 -5.28 -19.02
C PHE A 108 23.33 -5.73 -20.41
N ALA A 109 23.88 -6.94 -20.49
CA ALA A 109 24.44 -7.51 -21.72
C ALA A 109 25.45 -6.59 -22.45
N GLY A 110 26.16 -5.71 -21.71
CA GLY A 110 27.14 -4.79 -22.30
C GLY A 110 26.53 -3.63 -23.09
N SER A 111 25.24 -3.33 -22.94
CA SER A 111 24.56 -2.30 -23.74
C SER A 111 24.81 -0.86 -23.28
N GLY A 112 25.55 -0.65 -22.19
CA GLY A 112 25.72 0.65 -21.54
C GLY A 112 24.46 1.20 -20.85
N ARG A 113 23.36 0.43 -20.78
CA ARG A 113 22.06 0.84 -20.24
C ARG A 113 21.59 -0.10 -19.13
N ALA A 114 20.79 0.42 -18.22
CA ALA A 114 20.16 -0.40 -17.19
C ALA A 114 18.98 -1.21 -17.75
N TYR A 115 18.74 -2.40 -17.17
CA TYR A 115 17.63 -3.26 -17.56
C TYR A 115 16.94 -3.88 -16.35
N MET A 116 15.62 -4.05 -16.43
CA MET A 116 14.85 -4.74 -15.40
C MET A 116 14.98 -6.27 -15.59
N THR A 117 15.76 -6.92 -14.74
CA THR A 117 16.04 -8.36 -14.81
C THR A 117 15.17 -9.19 -13.86
N GLY A 118 14.46 -8.55 -12.95
CA GLY A 118 13.61 -9.28 -12.02
C GLY A 118 12.68 -8.37 -11.24
N LEU A 119 11.76 -9.01 -10.54
CA LEU A 119 10.87 -8.36 -9.59
C LEU A 119 10.71 -9.26 -8.38
N ALA A 120 11.00 -8.76 -7.19
CA ALA A 120 10.60 -9.45 -5.98
C ALA A 120 9.20 -9.07 -5.56
N VAL A 121 8.48 -10.03 -4.98
CA VAL A 121 7.33 -9.79 -4.11
C VAL A 121 7.79 -10.01 -2.67
N THR A 122 7.49 -9.05 -1.80
CA THR A 122 8.02 -8.95 -0.45
C THR A 122 7.08 -8.12 0.41
N ASP A 123 7.15 -8.31 1.72
CA ASP A 123 6.49 -7.42 2.69
C ASP A 123 7.45 -6.30 3.18
N GLU A 124 8.73 -6.38 2.81
CA GLU A 124 9.79 -5.45 3.17
C GLU A 124 10.45 -4.88 1.89
N PRO A 125 9.73 -4.10 1.08
CA PRO A 125 10.26 -3.59 -0.19
C PRO A 125 11.39 -2.58 0.03
N ALA A 126 12.51 -2.78 -0.65
CA ALA A 126 13.58 -1.77 -0.73
C ALA A 126 13.15 -0.57 -1.59
N SER A 127 12.35 -0.83 -2.63
CA SER A 127 11.86 0.20 -3.56
C SER A 127 10.80 1.08 -2.90
N LEU A 128 10.98 2.40 -2.98
CA LEU A 128 10.00 3.35 -2.43
C LEU A 128 8.84 3.62 -3.39
N GLY A 129 7.72 4.04 -2.81
CA GLY A 129 6.52 4.44 -3.56
C GLY A 129 5.81 3.29 -4.27
N THR A 130 6.02 2.05 -3.82
CA THR A 130 5.37 0.86 -4.35
C THR A 130 3.87 0.86 -4.05
N GLN A 131 3.07 0.39 -5.00
CA GLN A 131 1.65 0.17 -4.80
C GLN A 131 1.37 -1.27 -4.40
N GLU A 132 0.45 -1.43 -3.46
CA GLU A 132 0.01 -2.74 -3.00
C GLU A 132 -0.57 -3.58 -4.16
N LEU A 133 -0.13 -4.83 -4.21
CA LEU A 133 -0.54 -5.81 -5.20
C LEU A 133 -1.91 -6.36 -4.83
N TYR A 134 -2.83 -6.32 -5.79
CA TYR A 134 -4.15 -6.90 -5.64
C TYR A 134 -4.54 -7.52 -6.97
N PHE A 135 -4.62 -8.84 -6.99
CA PHE A 135 -5.02 -9.60 -8.17
C PHE A 135 -6.47 -10.02 -8.01
N SER A 136 -7.39 -9.27 -8.63
CA SER A 136 -8.81 -9.62 -8.63
C SER A 136 -9.30 -9.90 -10.03
N LYS A 137 -10.06 -10.99 -10.20
CA LYS A 137 -10.76 -11.32 -11.45
C LYS A 137 -12.14 -10.66 -11.47
N ARG A 138 -12.23 -9.34 -11.28
CA ARG A 138 -13.46 -8.62 -11.63
C ARG A 138 -13.38 -8.27 -13.10
N ALA A 139 -14.30 -8.82 -13.89
CA ALA A 139 -14.54 -8.37 -15.26
C ALA A 139 -14.73 -6.85 -15.21
N ASN A 140 -13.83 -6.12 -15.86
CA ASN A 140 -13.75 -4.68 -15.73
C ASN A 140 -14.83 -4.04 -16.61
N SER A 141 -16.01 -3.80 -16.02
CA SER A 141 -16.88 -2.72 -16.47
C SER A 141 -16.71 -1.57 -15.48
N ALA A 142 -15.69 -0.75 -15.70
CA ALA A 142 -15.40 0.49 -14.97
C ALA A 142 -15.08 0.35 -13.47
N SER A 143 -13.81 0.07 -13.13
CA SER A 143 -13.29 0.41 -11.80
C SER A 143 -12.40 1.65 -11.87
N TYR A 144 -13.01 2.84 -11.76
CA TYR A 144 -12.32 4.01 -11.21
C TYR A 144 -12.17 3.76 -9.71
N ARG A 145 -10.95 3.70 -9.19
CA ARG A 145 -10.72 3.69 -7.75
C ARG A 145 -10.84 5.13 -7.26
N THR A 146 -11.99 5.50 -6.70
CA THR A 146 -12.12 6.73 -5.93
C THR A 146 -11.37 6.59 -4.61
N ALA A 147 -10.73 7.67 -4.17
CA ALA A 147 -10.08 7.79 -2.87
C ALA A 147 -10.99 7.30 -1.74
N ALA A 148 -10.40 6.85 -0.62
CA ALA A 148 -11.13 6.38 0.55
C ALA A 148 -12.16 7.45 0.97
N VAL A 149 -13.44 7.17 0.72
CA VAL A 149 -14.53 8.03 1.16
C VAL A 149 -14.77 7.70 2.63
N PRO A 150 -14.68 8.68 3.55
CA PRO A 150 -15.04 8.44 4.94
C PRO A 150 -16.48 7.94 4.97
N LEU A 151 -16.72 6.88 5.77
CA LEU A 151 -18.07 6.36 6.02
C LEU A 151 -18.99 7.53 6.35
N ARG A 152 -19.92 7.83 5.43
CA ARG A 152 -20.92 8.88 5.63
C ARG A 152 -21.59 8.62 6.97
N SER A 153 -21.44 9.54 7.92
CA SER A 153 -22.25 9.55 9.13
C SER A 153 -23.71 9.64 8.69
N ARG A 154 -24.44 8.53 8.76
CA ARG A 154 -25.90 8.58 8.53
C ARG A 154 -26.46 9.57 9.54
N PRO A 155 -27.30 10.53 9.13
CA PRO A 155 -28.00 11.36 10.11
C PRO A 155 -28.77 10.41 11.02
N LEU A 156 -28.47 10.49 12.33
CA LEU A 156 -29.17 9.75 13.36
C LEU A 156 -30.68 10.00 13.17
N SER A 157 -31.47 8.93 13.14
CA SER A 157 -32.93 9.08 13.09
C SER A 157 -33.38 9.95 14.26
N LYS A 158 -34.41 10.78 14.06
CA LYS A 158 -34.92 11.71 15.09
C LYS A 158 -35.23 10.97 16.41
N SER A 159 -35.71 9.72 16.33
CA SER A 159 -35.97 8.87 17.48
C SER A 159 -34.70 8.48 18.24
N PHE A 160 -33.61 8.16 17.54
CA PHE A 160 -32.34 7.79 18.17
C PHE A 160 -31.65 9.02 18.78
N ALA A 161 -31.67 10.16 18.10
CA ALA A 161 -31.14 11.42 18.63
C ALA A 161 -31.86 11.86 19.93
N ALA A 162 -33.20 11.75 19.96
CA ALA A 162 -33.99 12.04 21.15
C ALA A 162 -33.68 11.09 22.32
N THR A 163 -33.49 9.80 22.02
CA THR A 163 -33.13 8.79 23.02
C THR A 163 -31.74 9.08 23.60
N LEU A 164 -30.77 9.41 22.74
CA LEU A 164 -29.41 9.73 23.16
C LEU A 164 -29.34 11.00 24.02
N ALA A 165 -30.15 12.02 23.70
CA ALA A 165 -30.28 13.22 24.51
C ALA A 165 -30.88 12.93 25.90
N ARG A 166 -31.86 12.03 25.97
CA ARG A 166 -32.48 11.58 27.23
C ARG A 166 -31.48 10.85 28.11
N VAL A 167 -30.75 9.88 27.54
CA VAL A 167 -29.70 9.12 28.25
C VAL A 167 -28.58 10.05 28.73
N LYS A 168 -28.11 10.98 27.89
CA LYS A 168 -27.10 11.97 28.28
C LYS A 168 -27.54 12.85 29.45
N ARG A 169 -28.81 13.31 29.46
CA ARG A 169 -29.36 14.07 30.60
C ARG A 169 -29.39 13.23 31.86
N GLU A 170 -29.88 12.00 31.78
CA GLU A 170 -30.03 11.14 32.94
C GLU A 170 -28.67 10.79 33.57
N VAL A 171 -27.68 10.49 32.73
CA VAL A 171 -26.29 10.28 33.18
C VAL A 171 -25.73 11.56 33.81
N SER A 172 -25.94 12.73 33.21
CA SER A 172 -25.46 14.01 33.75
C SER A 172 -26.08 14.32 35.12
N LEU A 173 -27.39 14.07 35.28
CA LEU A 173 -28.08 14.25 36.56
C LEU A 173 -27.54 13.30 37.63
N ARG A 174 -27.30 12.03 37.29
CA ARG A 174 -26.71 11.05 38.22
C ARG A 174 -25.28 11.42 38.61
N VAL A 175 -24.48 11.90 37.65
CA VAL A 175 -23.11 12.37 37.91
C VAL A 175 -23.11 13.60 38.81
N ASN A 176 -24.02 14.56 38.60
CA ASN A 176 -24.13 15.75 39.44
C ASN A 176 -24.63 15.40 40.85
N ALA A 177 -25.63 14.52 40.98
CA ALA A 177 -26.09 14.04 42.29
C ALA A 177 -24.98 13.30 43.07
N MET A 178 -24.13 12.54 42.38
CA MET A 178 -22.95 11.92 43.02
C MET A 178 -21.89 12.93 43.45
N LYS A 179 -21.74 14.06 42.73
CA LYS A 179 -20.84 15.16 43.14
C LYS A 179 -21.37 15.88 44.37
N GLU A 180 -22.67 16.18 44.43
CA GLU A 180 -23.28 16.83 45.60
C GLU A 180 -23.21 15.95 46.86
N LEU A 181 -23.34 14.63 46.72
CA LEU A 181 -23.12 13.67 47.82
C LEU A 181 -21.65 13.57 48.26
N GLY A 182 -20.70 13.85 47.37
CA GLY A 182 -19.27 13.89 47.66
C GLY A 182 -18.78 15.21 48.30
N GLU A 183 -19.56 16.29 48.18
CA GLU A 183 -19.21 17.62 48.69
C GLU A 183 -19.72 17.91 50.11
N TYR A 184 -20.49 17.01 50.74
CA TYR A 184 -20.87 17.11 52.17
C TYR A 184 -19.67 16.79 53.09
N LYS A 185 -18.65 17.65 53.08
CA LYS A 185 -17.45 17.57 53.92
C LYS A 185 -17.71 18.05 55.35
N ALA A 186 -17.26 17.23 56.30
CA ALA A 186 -16.54 17.58 57.53
C ALA A 186 -17.02 18.80 58.36
N LYS A 187 -17.57 18.53 59.55
CA LYS A 187 -17.70 19.52 60.64
C LYS A 187 -16.33 19.84 61.26
N PRO A 188 -15.99 21.11 61.52
CA PRO A 188 -14.70 21.50 62.11
C PRO A 188 -14.63 21.23 63.62
N GLY A 189 -13.45 20.85 64.09
CA GLY A 189 -13.17 20.30 65.42
C GLY A 189 -13.20 21.28 66.60
N ARG A 190 -13.41 20.70 67.79
CA ARG A 190 -13.39 21.34 69.12
C ARG A 190 -11.94 21.51 69.58
N ARG A 191 -11.51 22.73 69.88
CA ARG A 191 -10.25 23.01 70.61
C ARG A 191 -10.40 22.58 72.07
N VAL A 192 -9.47 21.78 72.57
CA VAL A 192 -9.27 21.54 74.00
C VAL A 192 -8.14 22.46 74.47
N LEU A 193 -8.31 23.01 75.68
CA LEU A 193 -7.39 23.91 76.38
C LEU A 193 -6.00 23.30 76.57
#